data_AF-A0AAQ4F7G0-F1
#
_entry.id   AF-A0AAQ4F7G0-F1
#
_cell.length_a   1.000
_cell.length_b   1.000
_cell.length_c   1.000
_cell.angle_alpha   90.00
_cell.angle_beta   90.00
_cell.angle_gamma   90.00
#
_symmetry.space_group_name_H-M   'P 1'
#
loop_
_entity.id
_entity.type
_entity.pdbx_description
1 polymer ?
#
loop_
_entity_poly.entity_id
_entity_poly.type
_entity_poly.pdbx_seq_one_letter_code
_entity_poly.pdbx_strand_id
1 'polypeptide(L)'
;MSNSDEDATKSASSREIGRLTHSVEESIVTKVNELSSALLDTSNNIHCLNSKIQAYRQEQNAAVEVLKENVDVCLRHISSREAATPLQLSSARDSPTNPWRMVRDKETTILELERRNDHLKSKLESAQQKLKDKSEELLNSSRVLSEKSQEVSLLQDNLAVAERRLAENQREVERATLRLRLIEEDSEKKAIRMKSELGHMEQELLAERERHSSSLQSLQRELKQVHLESSSWQERYMREKQKTSQLSEELAQSAIQLQRHQKLESTRNADDADTSDGKNGSKSSELEDMRMKYDALKKELMQLKKKIAQNTRILPSPKVDCTEELDRLILEKRDIEEVCLSFDRKFQKQTQVVKSLDQKLKESQLKVEELTQAKLEKQKGYQDLVKYVGEKLDLVVGLLSIRSADTFQALFASEFVEKRPLTFQVAEIKSKFHWILQEIRSLCLGELESKAQSSSHHSHVSIASDAKGRTRRSLHS
;
A
#
# COMPACT_ATOMS: atom_id res chain seq x y z
N MET A 1 -15.93 -20.53 -8.72
CA MET A 1 -16.38 -21.16 -9.99
C MET A 1 -15.29 -22.12 -10.45
N SER A 2 -15.70 -23.32 -10.88
CA SER A 2 -14.96 -24.41 -11.57
C SER A 2 -13.65 -24.95 -10.97
N ASN A 3 -13.76 -25.79 -9.93
CA ASN A 3 -12.76 -26.85 -9.65
C ASN A 3 -12.98 -28.11 -10.53
N SER A 4 -14.02 -28.11 -11.37
CA SER A 4 -14.41 -29.25 -12.20
C SER A 4 -13.52 -29.47 -13.42
N ASP A 5 -12.82 -28.43 -13.89
CA ASP A 5 -12.02 -28.51 -15.12
C ASP A 5 -10.59 -29.05 -14.89
N GLU A 6 -9.99 -28.82 -13.71
CA GLU A 6 -8.68 -29.39 -13.35
C GLU A 6 -8.75 -30.89 -13.03
N ASP A 7 -9.84 -31.35 -12.39
CA ASP A 7 -10.07 -32.79 -12.16
C ASP A 7 -10.42 -33.53 -13.46
N ALA A 8 -11.14 -32.87 -14.37
CA ALA A 8 -11.45 -33.44 -15.68
C ALA A 8 -10.18 -33.65 -16.53
N THR A 9 -9.26 -32.68 -16.53
CA THR A 9 -8.00 -32.72 -17.29
C THR A 9 -6.98 -33.71 -16.72
N LYS A 10 -6.86 -33.82 -15.39
CA LYS A 10 -6.07 -34.90 -14.75
C LYS A 10 -6.65 -36.28 -15.03
N SER A 11 -7.97 -36.46 -14.94
CA SER A 11 -8.59 -37.74 -15.25
C SER A 11 -8.45 -38.12 -16.73
N ALA A 12 -8.47 -37.14 -17.64
CA ALA A 12 -8.28 -37.35 -19.07
C ALA A 12 -6.85 -37.80 -19.39
N SER A 13 -5.83 -37.14 -18.79
CA SER A 13 -4.42 -37.51 -18.96
C SER A 13 -4.11 -38.91 -18.41
N SER A 14 -4.62 -39.27 -17.23
CA SER A 14 -4.44 -40.62 -16.68
C SER A 14 -5.13 -41.71 -17.51
N ARG A 15 -6.30 -41.41 -18.11
CA ARG A 15 -6.99 -42.36 -19.01
C ARG A 15 -6.24 -42.54 -20.33
N GLU A 16 -5.60 -41.51 -20.84
CA GLU A 16 -4.84 -41.57 -22.09
C GLU A 16 -3.53 -42.37 -21.92
N ILE A 17 -2.84 -42.18 -20.80
CA ILE A 17 -1.68 -43.00 -20.42
C ILE A 17 -2.07 -44.47 -20.22
N GLY A 18 -3.21 -44.73 -19.57
CA GLY A 18 -3.77 -46.09 -19.40
C GLY A 18 -4.13 -46.77 -20.73
N ARG A 19 -4.67 -46.00 -21.71
CA ARG A 19 -4.97 -46.52 -23.05
C ARG A 19 -3.70 -46.83 -23.84
N LEU A 20 -2.67 -46.00 -23.74
CA LEU A 20 -1.38 -46.23 -24.40
C LEU A 20 -0.64 -47.43 -23.82
N THR A 21 -0.69 -47.63 -22.50
CA THR A 21 -0.09 -48.80 -21.85
C THR A 21 -0.81 -50.10 -22.23
N HIS A 22 -2.14 -50.13 -22.22
CA HIS A 22 -2.89 -51.30 -22.70
C HIS A 22 -2.68 -51.60 -24.18
N SER A 23 -2.52 -50.58 -25.03
CA SER A 23 -2.20 -50.78 -26.45
C SER A 23 -0.81 -51.41 -26.65
N VAL A 24 0.17 -51.02 -25.84
CA VAL A 24 1.52 -51.62 -25.88
C VAL A 24 1.49 -53.06 -25.34
N GLU A 25 0.76 -53.32 -24.26
CA GLU A 25 0.56 -54.68 -23.73
C GLU A 25 -0.11 -55.61 -24.76
N GLU A 26 -1.18 -55.16 -25.41
CA GLU A 26 -1.86 -55.92 -26.48
C GLU A 26 -0.92 -56.20 -27.67
N SER A 27 -0.09 -55.22 -28.05
CA SER A 27 0.90 -55.38 -29.13
C SER A 27 2.00 -56.39 -28.78
N ILE A 28 2.44 -56.41 -27.52
CA ILE A 28 3.43 -57.38 -27.03
C ILE A 28 2.80 -58.78 -27.01
N VAL A 29 1.60 -58.93 -26.46
CA VAL A 29 0.89 -60.22 -26.36
C VAL A 29 0.62 -60.80 -27.76
N THR A 30 0.19 -59.98 -28.72
CA THR A 30 -0.02 -60.43 -30.11
C THR A 30 1.28 -60.90 -30.76
N LYS A 31 2.37 -60.13 -30.65
CA LYS A 31 3.69 -60.56 -31.19
C LYS A 31 4.22 -61.82 -30.53
N VAL A 32 4.05 -61.98 -29.21
CA VAL A 32 4.47 -63.19 -28.48
C VAL A 32 3.67 -64.40 -28.95
N ASN A 33 2.36 -64.25 -29.18
CA ASN A 33 1.51 -65.32 -29.69
C ASN A 33 1.88 -65.72 -31.12
N GLU A 34 2.14 -64.75 -32.00
CA GLU A 34 2.59 -65.00 -33.38
C GLU A 34 3.92 -65.76 -33.41
N LEU A 35 4.90 -65.33 -32.60
CA LEU A 35 6.20 -66.01 -32.50
C LEU A 35 6.07 -67.41 -31.90
N SER A 36 5.21 -67.59 -30.89
CA SER A 36 4.97 -68.89 -30.25
C SER A 36 4.30 -69.88 -31.22
N SER A 37 3.33 -69.42 -32.01
CA SER A 37 2.68 -70.22 -33.05
C SER A 37 3.69 -70.63 -34.13
N ALA A 38 4.50 -69.68 -34.62
CA ALA A 38 5.52 -69.97 -35.63
C ALA A 38 6.59 -70.96 -35.12
N LEU A 39 6.95 -70.90 -33.84
CA LEU A 39 7.87 -71.84 -33.20
C LEU A 39 7.27 -73.25 -33.14
N LEU A 40 5.99 -73.37 -32.75
CA LEU A 40 5.28 -74.64 -32.69
C LEU A 40 5.17 -75.30 -34.07
N ASP A 41 4.82 -74.53 -35.10
CA ASP A 41 4.75 -75.02 -36.49
C ASP A 41 6.13 -75.50 -36.98
N THR A 42 7.19 -74.77 -36.63
CA THR A 42 8.57 -75.17 -36.97
C THR A 42 8.96 -76.46 -36.26
N SER A 43 8.61 -76.61 -34.98
CA SER A 43 8.83 -77.83 -34.20
C SER A 43 8.11 -79.04 -34.80
N ASN A 44 6.83 -78.87 -35.17
CA ASN A 44 6.03 -79.91 -35.82
C ASN A 44 6.62 -80.32 -37.18
N ASN A 45 7.10 -79.34 -37.96
CA ASN A 45 7.79 -79.60 -39.23
C ASN A 45 9.08 -80.41 -39.05
N ILE A 46 9.88 -80.11 -38.01
CA ILE A 46 11.09 -80.88 -37.67
C ILE A 46 10.71 -82.33 -37.29
N HIS A 47 9.68 -82.53 -36.47
CA HIS A 47 9.23 -83.86 -36.09
C HIS A 47 8.73 -84.66 -37.30
N CYS A 48 7.96 -84.05 -38.20
CA CYS A 48 7.49 -84.67 -39.44
C CYS A 48 8.67 -85.09 -40.34
N LEU A 49 9.66 -84.23 -40.50
CA LEU A 49 10.87 -84.53 -41.28
C LEU A 49 11.68 -85.68 -40.66
N ASN A 50 11.87 -85.68 -39.33
CA ASN A 50 12.55 -86.78 -38.64
C ASN A 50 11.84 -88.13 -38.85
N SER A 51 10.51 -88.13 -38.79
CA SER A 51 9.70 -89.33 -39.03
C SER A 51 9.87 -89.84 -40.47
N LYS A 52 9.89 -88.92 -41.45
CA LYS A 52 10.15 -89.28 -42.86
C LYS A 52 11.56 -89.83 -43.07
N ILE A 53 12.58 -89.23 -42.45
CA ILE A 53 13.97 -89.72 -42.52
C ILE A 53 14.06 -91.14 -41.95
N GLN A 54 13.39 -91.40 -40.83
CA GLN A 54 13.38 -92.73 -40.21
C GLN A 54 12.68 -93.77 -41.09
N ALA A 55 11.53 -93.43 -41.68
CA ALA A 55 10.83 -94.29 -42.62
C ALA A 55 11.68 -94.62 -43.85
N TYR A 56 12.36 -93.62 -44.44
CA TYR A 56 13.27 -93.84 -45.57
C TYR A 56 14.46 -94.73 -45.20
N ARG A 57 15.01 -94.61 -43.98
CA ARG A 57 16.07 -95.52 -43.50
C ARG A 57 15.57 -96.96 -43.40
N GLN A 58 14.34 -97.17 -42.93
CA GLN A 58 13.74 -98.51 -42.86
C GLN A 58 13.53 -99.10 -44.26
N GLU A 59 13.03 -98.30 -45.20
CA GLU A 59 12.84 -98.72 -46.60
C GLU A 59 14.18 -99.01 -47.29
N GLN A 60 15.19 -98.19 -47.06
CA GLN A 60 16.56 -98.42 -47.55
C GLN A 60 17.13 -99.73 -47.00
N ASN A 61 17.00 -99.97 -45.70
CA ASN A 61 17.46 -101.21 -45.07
C ASN A 61 16.73 -102.44 -45.63
N ALA A 62 15.40 -102.35 -45.81
CA ALA A 62 14.62 -103.42 -46.42
C ALA A 62 15.06 -103.70 -47.87
N ALA A 63 15.30 -102.66 -48.67
CA ALA A 63 15.80 -102.79 -50.03
C ALA A 63 17.20 -103.44 -50.08
N VAL A 64 18.07 -103.13 -49.11
CA VAL A 64 19.40 -103.75 -48.97
C VAL A 64 19.28 -105.24 -48.64
N GLU A 65 18.39 -105.64 -47.73
CA GLU A 65 18.18 -107.06 -47.41
C GLU A 65 17.63 -107.84 -48.61
N VAL A 66 16.65 -107.29 -49.34
CA VAL A 66 16.16 -107.90 -50.59
C VAL A 66 17.25 -108.01 -51.65
N LEU A 67 18.16 -107.03 -51.72
CA LEU A 67 19.34 -107.09 -52.60
C LEU A 67 20.29 -108.22 -52.21
N LYS A 68 20.56 -108.41 -50.91
CA LYS A 68 21.38 -109.54 -50.43
C LYS A 68 20.75 -110.88 -50.82
N GLU A 69 19.45 -111.06 -50.58
CA GLU A 69 18.73 -112.28 -50.97
C GLU A 69 18.80 -112.54 -52.47
N ASN A 70 18.60 -111.50 -53.29
CA ASN A 70 18.68 -111.62 -54.74
C ASN A 70 20.10 -111.94 -55.22
N VAL A 71 21.13 -111.34 -54.60
CA VAL A 71 22.54 -111.67 -54.88
C VAL A 71 22.82 -113.13 -54.52
N ASP A 72 22.32 -113.64 -53.40
CA ASP A 72 22.45 -115.04 -53.02
C ASP A 72 21.71 -115.99 -53.98
N VAL A 73 20.54 -115.59 -54.49
CA VAL A 73 19.83 -116.30 -55.56
C VAL A 73 20.65 -116.30 -56.87
N CYS A 74 21.22 -115.16 -57.25
CA CYS A 74 22.06 -115.04 -58.44
C CYS A 74 23.34 -115.87 -58.32
N LEU A 75 24.01 -115.84 -57.16
CA LEU A 75 25.17 -116.66 -56.86
C LEU A 75 24.81 -118.15 -56.94
N ARG A 76 23.69 -118.58 -56.33
CA ARG A 76 23.17 -119.95 -56.48
C ARG A 76 22.89 -120.30 -57.93
N HIS A 77 22.31 -119.39 -58.71
CA HIS A 77 22.06 -119.62 -60.14
C HIS A 77 23.36 -119.73 -60.93
N ILE A 78 24.37 -118.88 -60.68
CA ILE A 78 25.68 -118.97 -61.33
C ILE A 78 26.37 -120.30 -60.97
N SER A 79 26.38 -120.68 -59.69
CA SER A 79 26.87 -121.98 -59.24
C SER A 79 26.09 -123.16 -59.82
N SER A 80 24.79 -123.01 -60.09
CA SER A 80 23.98 -124.02 -60.79
C SER A 80 24.18 -124.02 -62.31
N ARG A 81 24.65 -122.90 -62.89
CA ARG A 81 24.85 -122.69 -64.34
C ARG A 81 26.18 -123.26 -64.84
N GLU A 82 27.10 -123.57 -63.93
CA GLU A 82 28.27 -124.42 -64.24
C GLU A 82 27.86 -125.88 -64.59
N ALA A 83 26.59 -126.27 -64.39
CA ALA A 83 26.05 -127.60 -64.69
C ALA A 83 25.11 -127.67 -65.92
N ALA A 84 24.98 -126.61 -66.73
CA ALA A 84 24.11 -126.62 -67.93
C ALA A 84 24.78 -126.03 -69.19
N THR A 85 24.61 -126.75 -70.31
CA THR A 85 25.25 -126.62 -71.63
C THR A 85 25.12 -125.23 -72.31
N PRO A 86 26.07 -124.85 -73.19
CA PRO A 86 26.28 -123.46 -73.61
C PRO A 86 25.59 -123.10 -74.94
N LEU A 87 24.27 -122.88 -74.95
CA LEU A 87 23.57 -122.43 -76.17
C LEU A 87 22.52 -121.31 -75.99
N GLN A 88 22.42 -120.67 -74.82
CA GLN A 88 21.48 -119.56 -74.58
C GLN A 88 22.14 -118.28 -74.03
N LEU A 89 23.32 -117.91 -74.55
CA LEU A 89 24.09 -116.76 -74.02
C LEU A 89 23.98 -115.46 -74.84
N SER A 90 23.26 -115.43 -75.97
CA SER A 90 23.21 -114.23 -76.82
C SER A 90 22.02 -113.30 -76.58
N SER A 91 20.94 -113.72 -75.90
CA SER A 91 19.73 -112.88 -75.74
C SER A 91 19.60 -112.17 -74.37
N ALA A 92 20.56 -112.33 -73.46
CA ALA A 92 20.44 -111.82 -72.09
C ALA A 92 21.16 -110.48 -71.84
N ARG A 93 21.91 -109.95 -72.82
CA ARG A 93 22.68 -108.70 -72.63
C ARG A 93 21.79 -107.46 -72.46
N ASP A 94 20.65 -107.43 -73.15
CA ASP A 94 19.74 -106.27 -73.16
C ASP A 94 18.44 -106.49 -72.36
N SER A 95 18.37 -107.55 -71.55
CA SER A 95 17.20 -107.79 -70.71
C SER A 95 17.06 -106.71 -69.62
N PRO A 96 15.85 -106.18 -69.36
CA PRO A 96 15.59 -105.28 -68.22
C PRO A 96 15.88 -105.94 -66.86
N THR A 97 15.99 -107.27 -66.82
CA THR A 97 16.44 -108.07 -65.65
C THR A 97 17.95 -108.37 -65.66
N ASN A 98 18.76 -107.66 -66.46
CA ASN A 98 20.22 -107.78 -66.40
C ASN A 98 20.71 -107.29 -65.01
N PRO A 99 21.36 -108.16 -64.20
CA PRO A 99 21.78 -107.82 -62.84
C PRO A 99 22.68 -106.59 -62.77
N TRP A 100 23.56 -106.38 -63.77
CA TRP A 100 24.46 -105.23 -63.84
C TRP A 100 23.76 -103.92 -64.17
N ARG A 101 22.61 -103.99 -64.86
CA ARG A 101 21.78 -102.81 -65.15
C ARG A 101 21.00 -102.40 -63.89
N MET A 102 20.42 -103.37 -63.17
CA MET A 102 19.75 -103.12 -61.89
C MET A 102 20.69 -102.53 -60.83
N VAL A 103 21.92 -103.03 -60.72
CA VAL A 103 22.92 -102.47 -59.80
C VAL A 103 23.20 -101.00 -60.12
N ARG A 104 23.42 -100.65 -61.40
CA ARG A 104 23.63 -99.25 -61.82
C ARG A 104 22.41 -98.36 -61.60
N ASP A 105 21.20 -98.87 -61.84
CA ASP A 105 19.96 -98.13 -61.59
C ASP A 105 19.74 -97.88 -60.08
N LYS A 106 20.15 -98.82 -59.22
CA LYS A 106 20.11 -98.65 -57.75
C LYS A 106 21.21 -97.72 -57.26
N GLU A 107 22.43 -97.79 -57.81
CA GLU A 107 23.51 -96.84 -57.52
C GLU A 107 23.10 -95.39 -57.84
N THR A 108 22.46 -95.16 -58.99
CA THR A 108 21.96 -93.82 -59.34
C THR A 108 20.87 -93.35 -58.36
N THR A 109 19.98 -94.25 -57.94
CA THR A 109 18.96 -93.96 -56.91
C THR A 109 19.59 -93.61 -55.56
N ILE A 110 20.62 -94.36 -55.13
CA ILE A 110 21.34 -94.11 -53.88
C ILE A 110 22.02 -92.73 -53.92
N LEU A 111 22.73 -92.41 -54.99
CA LEU A 111 23.37 -91.10 -55.16
C LEU A 111 22.36 -89.94 -55.15
N GLU A 112 21.16 -90.14 -55.70
CA GLU A 112 20.10 -89.13 -55.66
C GLU A 112 19.51 -88.96 -54.25
N LEU A 113 19.36 -90.07 -53.50
CA LEU A 113 18.95 -90.03 -52.09
C LEU A 113 20.01 -89.38 -51.19
N GLU A 114 21.30 -89.62 -51.43
CA GLU A 114 22.40 -88.96 -50.72
C GLU A 114 22.40 -87.45 -50.96
N ARG A 115 22.27 -87.00 -52.22
CA ARG A 115 22.13 -85.56 -52.53
C ARG A 115 20.92 -84.94 -51.86
N ARG A 116 19.77 -85.63 -51.84
CA ARG A 116 18.58 -85.15 -51.12
C ARG A 116 18.82 -85.08 -49.62
N ASN A 117 19.53 -86.04 -49.04
CA ASN A 117 19.86 -86.07 -47.61
C ASN A 117 20.77 -84.89 -47.24
N ASP A 118 21.82 -84.64 -48.01
CA ASP A 118 22.72 -83.51 -47.78
C ASP A 118 22.00 -82.16 -47.92
N HIS A 119 21.09 -82.04 -48.89
CA HIS A 119 20.22 -80.86 -49.01
C HIS A 119 19.30 -80.67 -47.80
N LEU A 120 18.74 -81.75 -47.26
CA LEU A 120 17.90 -81.70 -46.06
C LEU A 120 18.72 -81.34 -44.81
N LYS A 121 19.95 -81.85 -44.67
CA LYS A 121 20.86 -81.47 -43.59
C LYS A 121 21.22 -79.99 -43.65
N SER A 122 21.57 -79.47 -44.82
CA SER A 122 21.86 -78.03 -45.00
C SER A 122 20.66 -77.15 -44.65
N LYS A 123 19.44 -77.56 -45.05
CA LYS A 123 18.20 -76.88 -44.64
C LYS A 123 17.97 -76.91 -43.13
N LEU A 124 18.24 -78.04 -42.48
CA LEU A 124 18.12 -78.19 -41.03
C LEU A 124 19.11 -77.26 -40.31
N GLU A 125 20.38 -77.24 -40.73
CA GLU A 125 21.41 -76.35 -40.17
C GLU A 125 21.04 -74.87 -40.36
N SER A 126 20.55 -74.49 -41.54
CA SER A 126 20.07 -73.12 -41.78
C SER A 126 18.87 -72.74 -40.89
N ALA A 127 17.93 -73.67 -40.67
CA ALA A 127 16.78 -73.44 -39.79
C ALA A 127 17.22 -73.32 -38.32
N GLN A 128 18.16 -74.15 -37.87
CA GLN A 128 18.72 -74.09 -36.52
C GLN A 128 19.48 -72.78 -36.28
N GLN A 129 20.25 -72.30 -37.24
CA GLN A 129 20.93 -71.01 -37.13
C GLN A 129 19.93 -69.85 -37.02
N LYS A 130 18.90 -69.83 -37.89
CA LYS A 130 17.84 -68.80 -37.82
C LYS A 130 17.08 -68.82 -36.49
N LEU A 131 16.86 -70.01 -35.91
CA LEU A 131 16.25 -70.13 -34.59
C LEU A 131 17.13 -69.53 -33.51
N LYS A 132 18.45 -69.78 -33.58
CA LYS A 132 19.41 -69.21 -32.64
C LYS A 132 19.44 -67.68 -32.72
N ASP A 133 19.56 -67.12 -33.92
CA ASP A 133 19.59 -65.67 -34.12
C ASP A 133 18.31 -65.00 -33.56
N LYS A 134 17.13 -65.57 -33.87
CA LYS A 134 15.85 -65.07 -33.33
C LYS A 134 15.75 -65.19 -31.81
N SER A 135 16.32 -66.24 -31.21
CA SER A 135 16.32 -66.40 -29.76
C SER A 135 17.19 -65.34 -29.05
N GLU A 136 18.32 -64.97 -29.65
CA GLU A 136 19.18 -63.90 -29.15
C GLU A 136 18.51 -62.52 -29.31
N GLU A 137 17.83 -62.25 -30.43
CA GLU A 137 17.03 -61.04 -30.63
C GLU A 137 15.89 -60.90 -29.59
N LEU A 138 15.21 -62.00 -29.25
CA LEU A 138 14.17 -62.03 -28.21
C LEU A 138 14.74 -61.73 -26.82
N LEU A 139 15.89 -62.31 -26.47
CA LEU A 139 16.56 -62.03 -25.20
C LEU A 139 16.97 -60.56 -25.07
N ASN A 140 17.55 -59.99 -26.14
CA ASN A 140 17.91 -58.57 -26.18
C ASN A 140 16.68 -57.67 -26.05
N SER A 141 15.58 -58.00 -26.75
CA SER A 141 14.32 -57.26 -26.65
C SER A 141 13.73 -57.34 -25.24
N SER A 142 13.78 -58.51 -24.59
CA SER A 142 13.33 -58.70 -23.21
C SER A 142 14.14 -57.85 -22.23
N ARG A 143 15.46 -57.76 -22.42
CA ARG A 143 16.32 -56.92 -21.58
C ARG A 143 15.97 -55.44 -21.70
N VAL A 144 15.82 -54.94 -22.93
CA VAL A 144 15.45 -53.54 -23.18
C VAL A 144 14.07 -53.21 -22.59
N LEU A 145 13.10 -54.12 -22.70
CA LEU A 145 11.78 -53.96 -22.07
C LEU A 145 11.89 -53.87 -20.54
N SER A 146 12.74 -54.68 -19.91
CA SER A 146 12.98 -54.62 -18.46
C SER A 146 13.61 -53.28 -18.04
N GLU A 147 14.59 -52.78 -18.80
CA GLU A 147 15.23 -51.48 -18.54
C GLU A 147 14.21 -50.33 -18.68
N LYS A 148 13.37 -50.39 -19.72
CA LYS A 148 12.29 -49.41 -19.92
C LYS A 148 11.23 -49.46 -18.83
N SER A 149 10.86 -50.65 -18.36
CA SER A 149 9.94 -50.82 -17.23
C SER A 149 10.49 -50.17 -15.96
N GLN A 150 11.80 -50.28 -15.71
CA GLN A 150 12.44 -49.66 -14.55
C GLN A 150 12.48 -48.13 -14.68
N GLU A 151 12.76 -47.61 -15.89
CA GLU A 151 12.72 -46.17 -16.18
C GLU A 151 11.32 -45.56 -15.95
N VAL A 152 10.26 -46.25 -16.39
CA VAL A 152 8.87 -45.82 -16.16
C VAL A 152 8.56 -45.75 -14.66
N SER A 153 9.00 -46.73 -13.87
CA SER A 153 8.81 -46.74 -12.42
C SER A 153 9.48 -45.53 -11.75
N LEU A 154 10.72 -45.21 -12.13
CA LEU A 154 11.44 -44.03 -11.62
C LEU A 154 10.74 -42.71 -11.99
N LEU A 155 10.20 -42.62 -13.21
CA LEU A 155 9.45 -41.44 -13.65
C LEU A 155 8.13 -41.28 -12.89
N GLN A 156 7.43 -42.38 -12.58
CA GLN A 156 6.22 -42.36 -11.76
C GLN A 156 6.51 -41.89 -10.33
N ASP A 157 7.60 -42.36 -9.72
CA ASP A 157 8.03 -41.91 -8.39
C ASP A 157 8.36 -40.41 -8.38
N ASN A 158 9.07 -39.93 -9.39
CA ASN A 158 9.40 -38.50 -9.55
C ASN A 158 8.14 -37.64 -9.74
N LEU A 159 7.17 -38.13 -10.52
CA LEU A 159 5.88 -37.46 -10.70
C LEU A 159 5.13 -37.34 -9.36
N ALA A 160 5.06 -38.42 -8.58
CA ALA A 160 4.41 -38.41 -7.27
C ALA A 160 5.08 -37.46 -6.26
N VAL A 161 6.40 -37.26 -6.35
CA VAL A 161 7.11 -36.23 -5.56
C VAL A 161 6.76 -34.82 -6.04
N ALA A 162 6.72 -34.61 -7.36
CA ALA A 162 6.37 -33.31 -7.94
C ALA A 162 4.94 -32.88 -7.59
N GLU A 163 3.98 -33.80 -7.66
CA GLU A 163 2.58 -33.55 -7.30
C GLU A 163 2.41 -33.18 -5.82
N ARG A 164 3.13 -33.88 -4.92
CA ARG A 164 3.13 -33.53 -3.49
C ARG A 164 3.67 -32.13 -3.23
N ARG A 165 4.77 -31.75 -3.89
CA ARG A 165 5.35 -30.41 -3.79
C ARG A 165 4.40 -29.34 -4.35
N LEU A 166 3.71 -29.63 -5.45
CA LEU A 166 2.72 -28.72 -6.03
C LEU A 166 1.56 -28.48 -5.05
N ALA A 167 1.02 -29.54 -4.45
CA ALA A 167 -0.07 -29.43 -3.48
C ALA A 167 0.35 -28.68 -2.20
N GLU A 168 1.59 -28.83 -1.75
CA GLU A 168 2.13 -28.08 -0.63
C GLU A 168 2.28 -26.58 -0.96
N ASN A 169 2.84 -26.26 -2.14
CA ASN A 169 2.95 -24.89 -2.63
C ASN A 169 1.58 -24.22 -2.78
N GLN A 170 0.56 -24.93 -3.29
CA GLN A 170 -0.81 -24.41 -3.38
C GLN A 170 -1.35 -24.01 -1.99
N ARG A 171 -1.18 -24.86 -0.98
CA ARG A 171 -1.57 -24.53 0.40
C ARG A 171 -0.79 -23.36 0.99
N GLU A 172 0.47 -23.19 0.62
CA GLU A 172 1.27 -22.02 1.05
C GLU A 172 0.78 -20.73 0.38
N VAL A 173 0.47 -20.79 -0.91
CA VAL A 173 -0.13 -19.65 -1.64
C VAL A 173 -1.46 -19.26 -1.00
N GLU A 174 -2.37 -20.19 -0.76
CA GLU A 174 -3.66 -19.91 -0.10
C GLU A 174 -3.48 -19.24 1.27
N ARG A 175 -2.52 -19.74 2.07
CA ARG A 175 -2.17 -19.14 3.37
C ARG A 175 -1.59 -17.73 3.21
N ALA A 176 -0.76 -17.49 2.20
CA ALA A 176 -0.20 -16.18 1.90
C ALA A 176 -1.28 -15.19 1.41
N THR A 177 -2.19 -15.63 0.53
CA THR A 177 -3.34 -14.85 0.06
C THR A 177 -4.23 -14.41 1.22
N LEU A 178 -4.54 -15.33 2.15
CA LEU A 178 -5.34 -14.99 3.32
C LEU A 178 -4.63 -13.94 4.21
N ARG A 179 -3.32 -14.07 4.41
CA ARG A 179 -2.53 -13.07 5.16
C ARG A 179 -2.52 -11.71 4.47
N LEU A 180 -2.39 -11.67 3.15
CA LEU A 180 -2.42 -10.43 2.40
C LEU A 180 -3.78 -9.74 2.51
N ARG A 181 -4.89 -10.48 2.38
CA ARG A 181 -6.23 -9.93 2.57
C ARG A 181 -6.41 -9.30 3.96
N LEU A 182 -5.92 -9.95 5.02
CA LEU A 182 -5.97 -9.39 6.37
C LEU A 182 -5.15 -8.09 6.49
N ILE A 183 -3.97 -8.04 5.87
CA ILE A 183 -3.13 -6.83 5.85
C ILE A 183 -3.81 -5.71 5.06
N GLU A 184 -4.44 -6.03 3.93
CA GLU A 184 -5.20 -5.08 3.12
C GLU A 184 -6.36 -4.48 3.93
N GLU A 185 -7.18 -5.31 4.56
CA GLU A 185 -8.28 -4.86 5.43
C GLU A 185 -7.79 -3.98 6.58
N ASP A 186 -6.69 -4.36 7.24
CA ASP A 186 -6.12 -3.57 8.34
C ASP A 186 -5.55 -2.24 7.85
N SER A 187 -4.93 -2.22 6.67
CA SER A 187 -4.41 -1.00 6.04
C SER A 187 -5.54 -0.05 5.63
N GLU A 188 -6.64 -0.57 5.09
CA GLU A 188 -7.84 0.19 4.75
C GLU A 188 -8.49 0.79 6.00
N LYS A 189 -8.67 -0.01 7.06
CA LYS A 189 -9.16 0.49 8.37
C LYS A 189 -8.25 1.58 8.93
N LYS A 190 -6.93 1.47 8.75
CA LYS A 190 -5.97 2.50 9.19
C LYS A 190 -6.14 3.78 8.36
N ALA A 191 -6.27 3.66 7.04
CA ALA A 191 -6.47 4.79 6.14
C ALA A 191 -7.79 5.54 6.42
N ILE A 192 -8.89 4.81 6.63
CA ILE A 192 -10.19 5.37 7.00
C ILE A 192 -10.09 6.13 8.33
N ARG A 193 -9.45 5.54 9.35
CA ARG A 193 -9.22 6.20 10.65
C ARG A 193 -8.42 7.49 10.50
N MET A 194 -7.28 7.46 9.81
CA MET A 194 -6.48 8.68 9.59
C MET A 194 -7.23 9.74 8.79
N LYS A 195 -8.02 9.36 7.78
CA LYS A 195 -8.87 10.28 7.03
C LYS A 195 -9.94 10.92 7.91
N SER A 196 -10.56 10.15 8.80
CA SER A 196 -11.55 10.66 9.75
C SER A 196 -10.94 11.59 10.80
N GLU A 197 -9.76 11.27 11.33
CA GLU A 197 -8.99 12.14 12.25
C GLU A 197 -8.63 13.46 11.57
N LEU A 198 -8.16 13.42 10.32
CA LEU A 198 -7.88 14.63 9.54
C LEU A 198 -9.13 15.48 9.33
N GLY A 199 -10.25 14.86 8.94
CA GLY A 199 -11.52 15.56 8.78
C GLY A 199 -12.01 16.21 10.08
N HIS A 200 -11.81 15.54 11.22
CA HIS A 200 -12.16 16.10 12.52
C HIS A 200 -11.29 17.31 12.88
N MET A 201 -9.96 17.20 12.74
CA MET A 201 -9.06 18.33 12.99
C MET A 201 -9.31 19.50 12.03
N GLU A 202 -9.71 19.24 10.78
CA GLU A 202 -10.11 20.29 9.85
C GLU A 202 -11.35 21.05 10.33
N GLN A 203 -12.35 20.33 10.82
CA GLN A 203 -13.55 20.95 11.40
C GLN A 203 -13.24 21.73 12.68
N GLU A 204 -12.42 21.18 13.58
CA GLU A 204 -12.00 21.87 14.80
C GLU A 204 -11.21 23.14 14.49
N LEU A 205 -10.29 23.08 13.53
CA LEU A 205 -9.50 24.23 13.11
C LEU A 205 -10.37 25.30 12.43
N LEU A 206 -11.35 24.92 11.61
CA LEU A 206 -12.33 25.86 11.05
C LEU A 206 -13.15 26.53 12.15
N ALA A 207 -13.69 25.75 13.09
CA ALA A 207 -14.46 26.27 14.21
C ALA A 207 -13.62 27.21 15.09
N GLU A 208 -12.36 26.87 15.36
CA GLU A 208 -11.46 27.72 16.15
C GLU A 208 -11.07 29.00 15.39
N ARG A 209 -10.90 28.95 14.06
CA ARG A 209 -10.70 30.15 13.23
C ARG A 209 -11.91 31.07 13.23
N GLU A 210 -13.13 30.52 13.20
CA GLU A 210 -14.37 31.30 13.30
C GLU A 210 -14.51 31.95 14.69
N ARG A 211 -14.24 31.20 15.77
CA ARG A 211 -14.17 31.74 17.14
C ARG A 211 -13.11 32.81 17.28
N HIS A 212 -11.91 32.58 16.74
CA HIS A 212 -10.83 33.57 16.74
C HIS A 212 -11.22 34.84 15.99
N SER A 213 -11.82 34.72 14.79
CA SER A 213 -12.29 35.86 13.99
C SER A 213 -13.35 36.68 14.71
N SER A 214 -14.38 36.02 15.28
CA SER A 214 -15.43 36.70 16.04
C SER A 214 -14.89 37.35 17.32
N SER A 215 -13.99 36.68 18.04
CA SER A 215 -13.29 37.22 19.21
C SER A 215 -12.44 38.43 18.84
N LEU A 216 -11.64 38.34 17.77
CA LEU A 216 -10.80 39.42 17.27
C LEU A 216 -11.63 40.64 16.87
N GLN A 217 -12.78 40.45 16.21
CA GLN A 217 -13.70 41.55 15.90
C GLN A 217 -14.27 42.20 17.17
N SER A 218 -14.59 41.40 18.20
CA SER A 218 -15.08 41.94 19.49
C SER A 218 -13.99 42.71 20.22
N LEU A 219 -12.80 42.14 20.33
CA LEU A 219 -11.63 42.76 20.96
C LEU A 219 -11.23 44.05 20.23
N GLN A 220 -11.27 44.08 18.89
CA GLN A 220 -11.02 45.30 18.12
C GLN A 220 -12.07 46.39 18.37
N ARG A 221 -13.35 46.02 18.54
CA ARG A 221 -14.41 46.96 18.90
C ARG A 221 -14.18 47.52 20.31
N GLU A 222 -13.87 46.66 21.27
CA GLU A 222 -13.55 47.06 22.65
C GLU A 222 -12.31 47.95 22.70
N LEU A 223 -11.24 47.61 21.98
CA LEU A 223 -10.02 48.42 21.92
C LEU A 223 -10.29 49.81 21.33
N LYS A 224 -11.08 49.91 20.25
CA LYS A 224 -11.50 51.19 19.68
C LYS A 224 -12.29 52.03 20.69
N GLN A 225 -13.23 51.40 21.41
CA GLN A 225 -14.02 52.07 22.44
C GLN A 225 -13.13 52.59 23.57
N VAL A 226 -12.23 51.75 24.07
CA VAL A 226 -11.26 52.11 25.11
C VAL A 226 -10.37 53.26 24.63
N HIS A 227 -9.91 53.26 23.38
CA HIS A 227 -9.09 54.34 22.84
C HIS A 227 -9.86 55.68 22.79
N LEU A 228 -11.12 55.67 22.32
CA LEU A 228 -11.98 56.85 22.30
C LEU A 228 -12.23 57.41 23.72
N GLU A 229 -12.48 56.54 24.69
CA GLU A 229 -12.62 56.92 26.10
C GLU A 229 -11.32 57.51 26.66
N SER A 230 -10.18 56.90 26.35
CA SER A 230 -8.85 57.42 26.73
C SER A 230 -8.64 58.84 26.22
N SER A 231 -8.88 59.07 24.93
CA SER A 231 -8.71 60.39 24.32
C SER A 231 -9.63 61.43 24.95
N SER A 232 -10.89 61.06 25.23
CA SER A 232 -11.84 61.95 25.91
C SER A 232 -11.40 62.29 27.34
N TRP A 233 -10.94 61.30 28.11
CA TRP A 233 -10.42 61.51 29.46
C TRP A 233 -9.14 62.34 29.45
N GLN A 234 -8.24 62.10 28.50
CA GLN A 234 -6.99 62.84 28.37
C GLN A 234 -7.24 64.31 28.08
N GLU A 235 -8.19 64.61 27.19
CA GLU A 235 -8.57 65.98 26.88
C GLU A 235 -9.16 66.70 28.10
N ARG A 236 -10.04 66.03 28.88
CA ARG A 236 -10.59 66.57 30.13
C ARG A 236 -9.53 66.73 31.21
N TYR A 237 -8.67 65.73 31.39
CA TYR A 237 -7.56 65.76 32.33
C TYR A 237 -6.61 66.93 32.05
N MET A 238 -6.25 67.17 30.78
CA MET A 238 -5.40 68.30 30.40
C MET A 238 -6.06 69.65 30.71
N ARG A 239 -7.37 69.79 30.47
CA ARG A 239 -8.13 71.00 30.84
C ARG A 239 -8.16 71.21 32.35
N GLU A 240 -8.47 70.18 33.13
CA GLU A 240 -8.53 70.28 34.59
C GLU A 240 -7.14 70.58 35.18
N LYS A 241 -6.09 69.94 34.68
CA LYS A 241 -4.70 70.23 35.09
C LYS A 241 -4.27 71.66 34.76
N GLN A 242 -4.72 72.20 33.62
CA GLN A 242 -4.51 73.60 33.26
C GLN A 242 -5.24 74.54 34.23
N LYS A 243 -6.49 74.24 34.60
CA LYS A 243 -7.23 74.99 35.63
C LYS A 243 -6.53 74.93 36.99
N THR A 244 -6.05 73.77 37.42
CA THR A 244 -5.27 73.63 38.67
C THR A 244 -4.00 74.50 38.65
N SER A 245 -3.33 74.61 37.49
CA SER A 245 -2.18 75.49 37.32
C SER A 245 -2.56 76.96 37.47
N GLN A 246 -3.66 77.38 36.83
CA GLN A 246 -4.20 78.74 36.93
C GLN A 246 -4.60 79.09 38.37
N LEU A 247 -5.33 78.20 39.05
CA LEU A 247 -5.69 78.36 40.47
C LEU A 247 -4.45 78.40 41.37
N SER A 248 -3.38 77.67 41.04
CA SER A 248 -2.13 77.74 41.81
C SER A 248 -1.44 79.10 41.66
N GLU A 249 -1.49 79.70 40.47
CA GLU A 249 -1.01 81.06 40.23
C GLU A 249 -1.87 82.10 40.95
N GLU A 250 -3.20 81.99 40.88
CA GLU A 250 -4.15 82.85 41.59
C GLU A 250 -4.00 82.75 43.11
N LEU A 251 -3.80 81.54 43.64
CA LEU A 251 -3.50 81.31 45.06
C LEU A 251 -2.17 81.95 45.46
N ALA A 252 -1.12 81.83 44.64
CA ALA A 252 0.16 82.46 44.91
C ALA A 252 0.03 83.99 44.90
N GLN A 253 -0.70 84.57 43.94
CA GLN A 253 -0.97 86.00 43.87
C GLN A 253 -1.80 86.48 45.06
N SER A 254 -2.86 85.77 45.42
CA SER A 254 -3.74 86.08 46.56
C SER A 254 -2.99 85.98 47.89
N ALA A 255 -2.13 84.97 48.06
CA ALA A 255 -1.26 84.84 49.24
C ALA A 255 -0.26 86.00 49.34
N ILE A 256 0.34 86.43 48.22
CA ILE A 256 1.23 87.60 48.17
C ILE A 256 0.46 88.88 48.51
N GLN A 257 -0.76 89.05 47.99
CA GLN A 257 -1.60 90.20 48.30
C GLN A 257 -1.99 90.23 49.77
N LEU A 258 -2.41 89.10 50.34
CA LEU A 258 -2.72 88.96 51.76
C LEU A 258 -1.49 89.26 52.62
N GLN A 259 -0.31 88.78 52.24
CA GLN A 259 0.95 89.12 52.92
C GLN A 259 1.29 90.62 52.82
N ARG A 260 1.03 91.27 51.68
CA ARG A 260 1.20 92.73 51.52
C ARG A 260 0.22 93.50 52.41
N HIS A 261 -1.04 93.08 52.50
CA HIS A 261 -2.02 93.67 53.41
C HIS A 261 -1.61 93.49 54.88
N GLN A 262 -1.18 92.30 55.28
CA GLN A 262 -0.65 92.06 56.63
C GLN A 262 0.56 92.94 56.94
N LYS A 263 1.49 93.13 55.98
CA LYS A 263 2.64 94.05 56.14
C LYS A 263 2.20 95.51 56.30
N LEU A 264 1.26 95.98 55.48
CA LEU A 264 0.71 97.34 55.57
C LEU A 264 -0.04 97.59 56.89
N GLU A 265 -0.71 96.56 57.44
CA GLU A 265 -1.34 96.62 58.76
C GLU A 265 -0.32 96.61 59.89
N SER A 266 0.75 95.82 59.79
CA SER A 266 1.83 95.83 60.79
C SER A 266 2.56 97.18 60.84
N THR A 267 2.71 97.88 59.71
CA THR A 267 3.24 99.25 59.66
C THR A 267 2.25 100.28 60.18
N ARG A 268 0.94 100.12 59.92
CA ARG A 268 -0.10 101.03 60.41
C ARG A 268 -0.30 100.94 61.93
N ASN A 269 -0.18 99.74 62.50
CA ASN A 269 -0.23 99.53 63.95
C ASN A 269 1.11 99.91 64.64
N ALA A 270 2.20 100.06 63.89
CA ALA A 270 3.47 100.59 64.40
C ALA A 270 3.48 102.14 64.43
N ASP A 271 2.80 102.80 63.49
CA ASP A 271 2.69 104.28 63.44
C ASP A 271 1.66 104.86 64.45
N ASP A 272 0.72 104.05 64.98
CA ASP A 272 -0.24 104.47 66.02
C ASP A 272 0.31 104.34 67.46
N ALA A 273 1.57 103.94 67.65
CA ALA A 273 2.16 103.65 68.96
C ALA A 273 3.10 104.74 69.53
N ASP A 274 3.27 105.89 68.86
CA ASP A 274 4.10 106.99 69.41
C ASP A 274 3.51 108.37 69.12
N THR A 275 2.65 108.86 70.01
CA THR A 275 2.46 110.30 70.25
C THR A 275 1.79 110.51 71.61
N SER A 276 2.60 110.48 72.68
CA SER A 276 2.18 110.99 73.99
C SER A 276 2.48 112.49 74.09
N ASP A 277 1.39 113.25 74.16
CA ASP A 277 1.30 114.67 74.54
C ASP A 277 2.01 115.01 75.87
N GLY A 278 2.58 116.22 75.95
CA GLY A 278 3.41 116.63 77.09
C GLY A 278 3.66 118.13 77.31
N LYS A 279 2.63 118.97 77.15
CA LYS A 279 2.30 120.12 78.03
C LYS A 279 3.26 121.35 78.13
N ASN A 280 2.85 122.42 77.43
CA ASN A 280 2.71 123.85 77.76
C ASN A 280 3.63 124.58 78.77
N GLY A 281 4.01 125.81 78.37
CA GLY A 281 4.26 126.91 79.31
C GLY A 281 4.48 128.30 78.69
N SER A 282 3.39 129.07 78.51
CA SER A 282 3.26 130.55 78.69
C SER A 282 4.01 131.49 77.72
N LYS A 283 3.55 132.67 77.27
CA LYS A 283 2.35 133.54 77.39
C LYS A 283 2.60 134.72 76.41
N SER A 284 1.63 135.16 75.61
CA SER A 284 1.32 136.58 75.29
C SER A 284 0.15 136.68 74.29
N SER A 285 -0.35 137.89 74.04
CA SER A 285 -1.71 138.24 73.61
C SER A 285 -2.07 137.99 72.13
N GLU A 286 -1.91 136.76 71.63
CA GLU A 286 -2.44 136.28 70.33
C GLU A 286 -3.54 135.22 70.51
N LEU A 287 -4.03 135.04 71.75
CA LEU A 287 -4.81 133.88 72.18
C LEU A 287 -6.25 133.85 71.67
N GLU A 288 -6.94 134.96 71.42
CA GLU A 288 -8.35 134.90 70.95
C GLU A 288 -8.43 134.45 69.48
N ASP A 289 -7.55 134.99 68.64
CA ASP A 289 -7.48 134.68 67.22
C ASP A 289 -6.88 133.29 66.97
N MET A 290 -5.89 132.90 67.77
CA MET A 290 -5.36 131.53 67.77
C MET A 290 -6.34 130.52 68.36
N ARG A 291 -7.21 130.91 69.31
CA ARG A 291 -8.25 130.03 69.85
C ARG A 291 -9.40 129.86 68.86
N MET A 292 -9.79 130.91 68.13
CA MET A 292 -10.74 130.77 67.02
C MET A 292 -10.16 129.95 65.86
N LYS A 293 -8.88 130.16 65.49
CA LYS A 293 -8.19 129.31 64.50
C LYS A 293 -8.03 127.88 64.99
N TYR A 294 -7.74 127.68 66.27
CA TYR A 294 -7.65 126.35 66.88
C TYR A 294 -9.01 125.67 66.97
N ASP A 295 -10.08 126.37 67.31
CA ASP A 295 -11.44 125.83 67.33
C ASP A 295 -11.97 125.57 65.91
N ALA A 296 -11.59 126.40 64.93
CA ALA A 296 -11.84 126.15 63.52
C ALA A 296 -11.07 124.93 63.01
N LEU A 297 -9.76 124.84 63.28
CA LEU A 297 -8.93 123.66 62.98
C LEU A 297 -9.42 122.42 63.72
N LYS A 298 -9.92 122.55 64.95
CA LYS A 298 -10.48 121.43 65.72
C LYS A 298 -11.81 120.99 65.14
N LYS A 299 -12.66 121.91 64.65
CA LYS A 299 -13.87 121.58 63.90
C LYS A 299 -13.54 120.96 62.55
N GLU A 300 -12.56 121.47 61.81
CA GLU A 300 -12.08 120.88 60.56
C GLU A 300 -11.47 119.50 60.79
N LEU A 301 -10.68 119.31 61.83
CA LEU A 301 -10.11 118.02 62.22
C LEU A 301 -11.18 117.07 62.72
N MET A 302 -12.22 117.54 63.41
CA MET A 302 -13.37 116.72 63.79
C MET A 302 -14.22 116.37 62.56
N GLN A 303 -14.38 117.28 61.59
CA GLN A 303 -15.03 117.00 60.30
C GLN A 303 -14.20 116.07 59.42
N LEU A 304 -12.87 116.17 59.43
CA LEU A 304 -11.94 115.26 58.76
C LEU A 304 -11.97 113.89 59.43
N LYS A 305 -11.94 113.80 60.77
CA LYS A 305 -12.14 112.54 61.50
C LYS A 305 -13.52 111.95 61.23
N LYS A 306 -14.58 112.76 61.12
CA LYS A 306 -15.93 112.30 60.76
C LYS A 306 -16.01 111.85 59.31
N LYS A 307 -15.35 112.52 58.37
CA LYS A 307 -15.20 112.12 56.96
C LYS A 307 -14.35 110.86 56.80
N ILE A 308 -13.27 110.71 57.57
CA ILE A 308 -12.45 109.50 57.61
C ILE A 308 -13.26 108.35 58.20
N ALA A 309 -13.96 108.54 59.33
CA ALA A 309 -14.81 107.52 59.92
C ALA A 309 -16.02 107.14 59.03
N GLN A 310 -16.59 108.09 58.29
CA GLN A 310 -17.62 107.82 57.28
C GLN A 310 -17.06 107.09 56.07
N ASN A 311 -15.89 107.47 55.55
CA ASN A 311 -15.22 106.74 54.46
C ASN A 311 -14.75 105.35 54.88
N THR A 312 -14.37 105.16 56.16
CA THR A 312 -13.99 103.86 56.72
C THR A 312 -15.21 102.95 56.94
N ARG A 313 -16.42 103.51 57.11
CA ARG A 313 -17.67 102.74 57.18
C ARG A 313 -18.26 102.37 55.82
N ILE A 314 -17.81 103.01 54.73
CA ILE A 314 -18.35 102.82 53.37
C ILE A 314 -17.41 101.97 52.50
N LEU A 315 -16.13 101.82 52.87
CA LEU A 315 -15.32 100.71 52.34
C LEU A 315 -15.62 99.44 53.16
N PRO A 316 -16.17 98.37 52.55
CA PRO A 316 -16.12 97.06 53.19
C PRO A 316 -14.67 96.77 53.56
N SER A 317 -14.43 96.22 54.75
CA SER A 317 -13.08 95.90 55.19
C SER A 317 -12.53 94.85 54.22
N PRO A 318 -11.44 95.11 53.47
CA PRO A 318 -10.87 94.13 52.55
C PRO A 318 -10.28 92.91 53.27
N LYS A 319 -10.29 92.90 54.61
CA LYS A 319 -9.74 91.82 55.44
C LYS A 319 -10.56 90.53 55.39
N VAL A 320 -11.89 90.64 55.29
CA VAL A 320 -12.80 89.48 55.32
C VAL A 320 -12.94 88.89 53.92
N ASP A 321 -13.07 89.74 52.90
CA ASP A 321 -13.25 89.29 51.52
C ASP A 321 -12.00 88.60 50.96
N CYS A 322 -10.78 89.08 51.24
CA CYS A 322 -9.55 88.46 50.73
C CYS A 322 -9.18 87.13 51.40
N THR A 323 -9.65 86.87 52.63
CA THR A 323 -9.40 85.59 53.33
C THR A 323 -10.40 84.52 52.91
N GLU A 324 -11.68 84.87 52.80
CA GLU A 324 -12.73 83.97 52.31
C GLU A 324 -12.52 83.57 50.83
N GLU A 325 -12.01 84.50 50.00
CA GLU A 325 -11.67 84.22 48.61
C GLU A 325 -10.47 83.28 48.48
N LEU A 326 -9.44 83.44 49.33
CA LEU A 326 -8.30 82.52 49.39
C LEU A 326 -8.73 81.10 49.80
N ASP A 327 -9.55 80.98 50.84
CA ASP A 327 -10.06 79.68 51.31
C ASP A 327 -10.94 78.99 50.25
N ARG A 328 -11.73 79.78 49.50
CA ARG A 328 -12.51 79.27 48.36
C ARG A 328 -11.59 78.71 47.27
N LEU A 329 -10.55 79.44 46.88
CA LEU A 329 -9.59 79.00 45.85
C LEU A 329 -8.82 77.75 46.29
N ILE A 330 -8.49 77.62 47.59
CA ILE A 330 -7.83 76.41 48.14
C ILE A 330 -8.76 75.20 48.00
N LEU A 331 -10.04 75.37 48.33
CA LEU A 331 -11.04 74.30 48.24
C LEU A 331 -11.26 73.86 46.79
N GLU A 332 -11.46 74.83 45.88
CA GLU A 332 -11.65 74.57 44.46
C GLU A 332 -10.44 73.86 43.84
N LYS A 333 -9.22 74.30 44.19
CA LYS A 333 -7.99 73.63 43.75
C LYS A 333 -7.96 72.17 44.21
N ARG A 334 -8.26 71.90 45.48
CA ARG A 334 -8.26 70.54 46.04
C ARG A 334 -9.26 69.65 45.32
N ASP A 335 -10.47 70.16 45.06
CA ASP A 335 -11.52 69.39 44.40
C ASP A 335 -11.13 69.05 42.95
N ILE A 336 -10.48 69.98 42.21
CA ILE A 336 -9.96 69.71 40.86
C ILE A 336 -8.77 68.74 40.89
N GLU A 337 -7.89 68.82 41.89
CA GLU A 337 -6.79 67.86 42.08
C GLU A 337 -7.32 66.44 42.34
N GLU A 338 -8.41 66.30 43.12
CA GLU A 338 -9.08 65.02 43.32
C GLU A 338 -9.67 64.47 42.02
N VAL A 339 -10.27 65.34 41.19
CA VAL A 339 -10.72 64.97 39.84
C VAL A 339 -9.55 64.50 38.97
N CYS A 340 -8.40 65.17 39.01
CA CYS A 340 -7.19 64.76 38.30
C CYS A 340 -6.70 63.38 38.75
N LEU A 341 -6.63 63.13 40.06
CA LEU A 341 -6.26 61.82 40.62
C LEU A 341 -7.24 60.71 40.21
N SER A 342 -8.53 61.04 40.06
CA SER A 342 -9.54 60.10 39.55
C SER A 342 -9.26 59.69 38.10
N PHE A 343 -8.77 60.61 37.26
CA PHE A 343 -8.34 60.31 35.89
C PHE A 343 -7.08 59.45 35.86
N ASP A 344 -6.09 59.72 36.73
CA ASP A 344 -4.88 58.88 36.84
C ASP A 344 -5.24 57.42 37.18
N ARG A 345 -6.19 57.21 38.12
CA ARG A 345 -6.72 55.88 38.44
C ARG A 345 -7.44 55.24 37.24
N LYS A 346 -8.17 56.03 36.43
CA LYS A 346 -8.84 55.55 35.21
C LYS A 346 -7.83 55.13 34.15
N PHE A 347 -6.76 55.91 33.90
CA PHE A 347 -5.69 55.55 32.96
C PHE A 347 -4.93 54.28 33.39
N GLN A 348 -4.71 54.09 34.69
CA GLN A 348 -4.12 52.86 35.21
C GLN A 348 -5.00 51.63 34.95
N LYS A 349 -6.31 51.72 35.24
CA LYS A 349 -7.28 50.65 34.95
C LYS A 349 -7.34 50.36 33.45
N GLN A 350 -7.34 51.40 32.63
CA GLN A 350 -7.35 51.29 31.18
C GLN A 350 -6.12 50.56 30.64
N THR A 351 -4.94 50.85 31.18
CA THR A 351 -3.70 50.16 30.82
C THR A 351 -3.77 48.66 31.16
N GLN A 352 -4.38 48.30 32.29
CA GLN A 352 -4.60 46.89 32.66
C GLN A 352 -5.59 46.20 31.72
N VAL A 353 -6.68 46.87 31.34
CA VAL A 353 -7.65 46.35 30.37
C VAL A 353 -6.98 46.09 29.02
N VAL A 354 -6.21 47.05 28.49
CA VAL A 354 -5.47 46.87 27.22
C VAL A 354 -4.53 45.68 27.30
N LYS A 355 -3.74 45.55 28.38
CA LYS A 355 -2.85 44.38 28.57
C LYS A 355 -3.60 43.06 28.61
N SER A 356 -4.78 43.02 29.23
CA SER A 356 -5.62 41.81 29.28
C SER A 356 -6.19 41.43 27.92
N LEU A 357 -6.64 42.43 27.14
CA LEU A 357 -7.16 42.20 25.78
C LEU A 357 -6.05 41.69 24.84
N ASP A 358 -4.85 42.27 24.90
CA ASP A 358 -3.69 41.81 24.13
C ASP A 358 -3.29 40.37 24.50
N GLN A 359 -3.34 40.02 25.78
CA GLN A 359 -3.02 38.66 26.24
C GLN A 359 -4.03 37.63 25.70
N LYS A 360 -5.33 37.92 25.79
CA LYS A 360 -6.39 37.04 25.23
C LYS A 360 -6.24 36.85 23.72
N LEU A 361 -5.84 37.90 23.00
CA LEU A 361 -5.59 37.82 21.57
C LEU A 361 -4.42 36.87 21.25
N LYS A 362 -3.30 37.01 21.97
CA LYS A 362 -2.13 36.14 21.82
C LYS A 362 -2.44 34.68 22.12
N GLU A 363 -3.15 34.40 23.21
CA GLU A 363 -3.56 33.02 23.57
C GLU A 363 -4.42 32.37 22.50
N SER A 364 -5.38 33.11 21.95
CA SER A 364 -6.24 32.62 20.88
C SER A 364 -5.47 32.38 19.58
N GLN A 365 -4.52 33.27 19.23
CA GLN A 365 -3.67 33.10 18.06
C GLN A 365 -2.75 31.87 18.19
N LEU A 366 -2.12 31.70 19.36
CA LEU A 366 -1.23 30.58 19.63
C LEU A 366 -1.97 29.23 19.52
N LYS A 367 -3.21 29.16 19.99
CA LYS A 367 -4.04 27.96 19.85
C LYS A 367 -4.37 27.63 18.38
N VAL A 368 -4.60 28.63 17.54
CA VAL A 368 -4.79 28.43 16.08
C VAL A 368 -3.50 27.93 15.43
N GLU A 369 -2.34 28.45 15.85
CA GLU A 369 -1.02 28.01 15.36
C GLU A 369 -0.73 26.56 15.76
N GLU A 370 -0.96 26.17 17.01
CA GLU A 370 -0.80 24.81 17.51
C GLU A 370 -1.67 23.79 16.74
N LEU A 371 -2.96 24.10 16.57
CA LEU A 371 -3.87 23.24 15.80
C LEU A 371 -3.48 23.16 14.32
N THR A 372 -2.98 24.25 13.74
CA THR A 372 -2.48 24.26 12.36
C THR A 372 -1.26 23.37 12.21
N GLN A 373 -0.33 23.42 13.16
CA GLN A 373 0.86 22.58 13.18
C GLN A 373 0.51 21.09 13.35
N ALA A 374 -0.37 20.76 14.31
CA ALA A 374 -0.83 19.40 14.54
C ALA A 374 -1.52 18.80 13.29
N LYS A 375 -2.33 19.60 12.59
CA LYS A 375 -2.93 19.21 11.31
C LYS A 375 -1.85 18.90 10.26
N LEU A 376 -0.86 19.78 10.09
CA LEU A 376 0.21 19.62 9.11
C LEU A 376 1.02 18.34 9.35
N GLU A 377 1.36 18.05 10.61
CA GLU A 377 2.09 16.83 10.98
C GLU A 377 1.29 15.56 10.65
N LYS A 378 -0.01 15.56 10.96
CA LYS A 378 -0.91 14.45 10.65
C LYS A 378 -1.13 14.30 9.13
N GLN A 379 -1.23 15.41 8.40
CA GLN A 379 -1.34 15.41 6.94
C GLN A 379 -0.07 14.84 6.30
N LYS A 380 1.11 15.22 6.80
CA LYS A 380 2.38 14.66 6.37
C LYS A 380 2.44 13.16 6.62
N GLY A 381 2.08 12.69 7.82
CA GLY A 381 2.03 11.25 8.12
C GLY A 381 1.09 10.46 7.19
N TYR A 382 -0.05 11.05 6.81
CA TYR A 382 -0.94 10.46 5.81
C TYR A 382 -0.30 10.41 4.41
N GLN A 383 0.35 11.50 3.96
CA GLN A 383 1.05 11.53 2.67
C GLN A 383 2.21 10.53 2.62
N ASP A 384 2.99 10.41 3.70
CA ASP A 384 4.09 9.45 3.82
C ASP A 384 3.56 8.01 3.70
N LEU A 385 2.41 7.70 4.30
CA LEU A 385 1.76 6.40 4.15
C LEU A 385 1.31 6.13 2.71
N VAL A 386 0.65 7.10 2.07
CA VAL A 386 0.22 6.98 0.66
C VAL A 386 1.43 6.76 -0.25
N LYS A 387 2.52 7.50 -0.02
CA LYS A 387 3.76 7.34 -0.77
C LYS A 387 4.38 5.97 -0.57
N TYR A 388 4.47 5.49 0.67
CA TYR A 388 4.98 4.15 0.97
C TYR A 388 4.18 3.05 0.26
N VAL A 389 2.85 3.12 0.31
CA VAL A 389 1.98 2.16 -0.40
C VAL A 389 2.18 2.26 -1.91
N GLY A 390 2.27 3.48 -2.46
CA GLY A 390 2.56 3.72 -3.87
C GLY A 390 3.90 3.12 -4.33
N GLU A 391 4.98 3.37 -3.59
CA GLU A 391 6.31 2.80 -3.88
C GLU A 391 6.31 1.26 -3.86
N LYS A 392 5.55 0.64 -2.94
CA LYS A 392 5.41 -0.82 -2.90
C LYS A 392 4.58 -1.36 -4.06
N LEU A 393 3.52 -0.65 -4.47
CA LEU A 393 2.72 -1.00 -5.64
C LEU A 393 3.55 -0.89 -6.92
N ASP A 394 4.29 0.20 -7.08
CA ASP A 394 5.17 0.45 -8.24
C ASP A 394 6.29 -0.59 -8.32
N LEU A 395 6.86 -1.00 -7.19
CA LEU A 395 7.81 -2.09 -7.14
C LEU A 395 7.17 -3.39 -7.66
N VAL A 396 5.99 -3.76 -7.16
CA VAL A 396 5.27 -4.95 -7.62
C VAL A 396 4.94 -4.87 -9.12
N VAL A 397 4.45 -3.73 -9.61
CA VAL A 397 4.14 -3.51 -11.03
C VAL A 397 5.41 -3.54 -11.89
N GLY A 398 6.50 -2.94 -11.44
CA GLY A 398 7.79 -2.93 -12.13
C GLY A 398 8.36 -4.34 -12.25
N LEU A 399 8.28 -5.11 -11.17
CA LEU A 399 8.64 -6.52 -11.14
C LEU A 399 7.82 -7.32 -12.17
N LEU A 400 6.51 -7.14 -12.23
CA LEU A 400 5.62 -7.83 -13.17
C LEU A 400 5.83 -7.42 -14.64
N SER A 401 6.34 -6.21 -14.86
CA SER A 401 6.60 -5.65 -16.18
C SER A 401 7.89 -6.19 -16.82
N ILE A 402 8.78 -6.81 -16.04
CA ILE A 402 10.01 -7.44 -16.54
C ILE A 402 9.63 -8.78 -17.19
N ARG A 403 9.49 -8.74 -18.52
CA ARG A 403 9.05 -9.86 -19.38
C ARG A 403 10.08 -10.99 -19.58
N SER A 404 11.28 -10.91 -19.01
CA SER A 404 12.29 -11.97 -19.04
C SER A 404 12.48 -12.57 -17.65
N ALA A 405 12.15 -13.85 -17.51
CA ALA A 405 12.30 -14.61 -16.26
C ALA A 405 13.74 -14.54 -15.68
N ASP A 406 14.75 -14.39 -16.55
CA ASP A 406 16.16 -14.43 -16.17
C ASP A 406 16.68 -13.11 -15.57
N THR A 407 16.21 -11.96 -16.08
CA THR A 407 16.57 -10.63 -15.53
C THR A 407 15.78 -10.35 -14.25
N PHE A 408 14.55 -10.87 -14.20
CA PHE A 408 13.71 -10.91 -13.02
C PHE A 408 14.37 -11.71 -11.88
N GLN A 409 14.85 -12.92 -12.18
CA GLN A 409 15.60 -13.76 -11.23
C GLN A 409 16.85 -13.08 -10.67
N ALA A 410 17.60 -12.34 -11.50
CA ALA A 410 18.85 -11.71 -11.10
C ALA A 410 18.66 -10.52 -10.13
N LEU A 411 17.68 -9.65 -10.40
CA LEU A 411 17.39 -8.48 -9.56
C LEU A 411 16.66 -8.86 -8.25
N PHE A 412 15.84 -9.91 -8.29
CA PHE A 412 15.13 -10.39 -7.10
C PHE A 412 15.99 -11.29 -6.20
N ALA A 413 16.89 -12.08 -6.79
CA ALA A 413 17.87 -12.84 -6.02
C ALA A 413 18.76 -11.89 -5.20
N SER A 414 19.19 -10.74 -5.73
CA SER A 414 20.04 -9.80 -4.99
C SER A 414 19.37 -9.13 -3.78
N GLU A 415 18.04 -9.01 -3.74
CA GLU A 415 17.32 -8.42 -2.60
C GLU A 415 16.95 -9.43 -1.50
N PHE A 416 17.01 -10.74 -1.77
CA PHE A 416 16.56 -11.80 -0.85
C PHE A 416 17.62 -12.89 -0.57
N VAL A 417 18.92 -12.59 -0.77
CA VAL A 417 20.02 -13.53 -0.48
C VAL A 417 20.17 -13.78 1.03
N GLU A 418 19.32 -14.61 1.61
CA GLU A 418 19.68 -15.42 2.76
C GLU A 418 19.19 -16.88 2.60
N LYS A 419 20.17 -17.77 2.37
CA LYS A 419 20.22 -19.19 2.78
C LYS A 419 19.22 -20.21 2.20
N ARG A 420 18.79 -20.13 0.93
CA ARG A 420 18.11 -21.29 0.28
C ARG A 420 18.65 -21.60 -1.13
N PRO A 421 18.54 -22.86 -1.60
CA PRO A 421 18.97 -23.24 -2.95
C PRO A 421 18.19 -22.49 -4.03
N LEU A 422 18.90 -21.93 -5.02
CA LEU A 422 18.36 -21.10 -6.11
C LEU A 422 17.17 -21.74 -6.84
N THR A 423 17.19 -23.06 -7.07
CA THR A 423 16.09 -23.76 -7.77
C THR A 423 14.77 -23.74 -7.00
N PHE A 424 14.83 -23.80 -5.67
CA PHE A 424 13.65 -23.76 -4.81
C PHE A 424 13.08 -22.34 -4.72
N GLN A 425 13.96 -21.34 -4.60
CA GLN A 425 13.57 -19.93 -4.62
C GLN A 425 12.90 -19.55 -5.95
N VAL A 426 13.40 -20.05 -7.09
CA VAL A 426 12.85 -19.76 -8.42
C VAL A 426 11.46 -20.38 -8.62
N ALA A 427 11.22 -21.59 -8.12
CA ALA A 427 9.90 -22.22 -8.17
C ALA A 427 8.89 -21.51 -7.26
N GLU A 428 9.31 -21.14 -6.04
CA GLU A 428 8.51 -20.37 -5.09
C GLU A 428 8.17 -18.97 -5.64
N ILE A 429 9.13 -18.34 -6.33
CA ILE A 429 8.96 -17.03 -6.97
C ILE A 429 8.06 -17.12 -8.20
N LYS A 430 8.21 -18.12 -9.08
CA LYS A 430 7.30 -18.33 -10.22
C LYS A 430 5.85 -18.55 -9.77
N SER A 431 5.67 -19.27 -8.66
CA SER A 431 4.36 -19.47 -8.04
C SER A 431 3.76 -18.17 -7.49
N LYS A 432 4.56 -17.37 -6.76
CA LYS A 432 4.15 -16.04 -6.28
C LYS A 432 3.87 -15.06 -7.43
N PHE A 433 4.63 -15.15 -8.53
CA PHE A 433 4.43 -14.33 -9.73
C PHE A 433 3.14 -14.64 -10.46
N HIS A 434 2.86 -15.94 -10.65
CA HIS A 434 1.61 -16.39 -11.24
C HIS A 434 0.42 -15.90 -10.42
N TRP A 435 0.53 -15.96 -9.08
CA TRP A 435 -0.48 -15.47 -8.17
C TRP A 435 -0.69 -13.94 -8.27
N ILE A 436 0.38 -13.14 -8.23
CA ILE A 436 0.28 -11.68 -8.35
C ILE A 436 -0.31 -11.26 -9.71
N LEU A 437 0.07 -11.92 -10.81
CA LEU A 437 -0.49 -11.66 -12.14
C LEU A 437 -1.98 -12.01 -12.23
N GLN A 438 -2.42 -13.03 -11.50
CA GLN A 438 -3.82 -13.43 -11.42
C GLN A 438 -4.63 -12.44 -10.57
N GLU A 439 -4.07 -11.96 -9.47
CA GLU A 439 -4.71 -10.97 -8.58
C GLU A 439 -4.86 -9.61 -9.26
N ILE A 440 -3.83 -9.14 -9.99
CA ILE A 440 -3.91 -7.89 -10.76
C ILE A 440 -4.91 -8.00 -11.90
N ARG A 441 -4.98 -9.14 -12.59
CA ARG A 441 -6.05 -9.38 -13.58
C ARG A 441 -7.43 -9.33 -12.94
N SER A 442 -7.61 -9.91 -11.75
CA SER A 442 -8.86 -9.87 -11.01
C SER A 442 -9.24 -8.44 -10.59
N LEU A 443 -8.28 -7.66 -10.10
CA LEU A 443 -8.49 -6.25 -9.72
C LEU A 443 -8.80 -5.36 -10.92
N CYS A 444 -8.10 -5.54 -12.05
CA CYS A 444 -8.37 -4.80 -13.27
C CYS A 444 -9.72 -5.18 -13.91
N LEU A 445 -10.13 -6.45 -13.82
CA LEU A 445 -11.46 -6.89 -14.28
C LEU A 445 -12.57 -6.36 -13.35
N GLY A 446 -12.34 -6.33 -12.03
CA GLY A 446 -13.27 -5.74 -11.05
C GLY A 446 -13.43 -4.22 -11.21
N GLU A 447 -12.36 -3.49 -11.57
CA GLU A 447 -12.45 -2.07 -11.93
C GLU A 447 -13.19 -1.83 -13.26
N LEU A 448 -13.06 -2.74 -14.23
CA LEU A 448 -13.81 -2.68 -15.49
C LEU A 448 -15.30 -2.97 -15.28
N GLU A 449 -15.64 -3.94 -14.42
CA GLU A 449 -17.03 -4.27 -14.08
C GLU A 449 -17.71 -3.17 -13.24
N SER A 450 -17.00 -2.56 -12.28
CA SER A 450 -17.52 -1.43 -11.50
C SER A 450 -17.65 -0.14 -12.32
N LYS A 451 -16.77 0.11 -13.30
CA LYS A 451 -16.93 1.20 -14.29
C LYS A 451 -18.05 0.93 -15.31
N ALA A 452 -18.30 -0.33 -15.67
CA ALA A 452 -19.41 -0.71 -16.52
C ALA A 452 -20.78 -0.63 -15.80
N GLN A 453 -20.83 -0.91 -14.50
CA GLN A 453 -22.06 -0.79 -13.69
C GLN A 453 -22.36 0.66 -13.26
N SER A 454 -21.35 1.50 -13.04
CA SER A 454 -21.56 2.94 -12.77
C SER A 454 -21.98 3.72 -14.03
N SER A 455 -21.64 3.26 -15.23
CA SER A 455 -22.14 3.85 -16.49
C SER A 455 -23.56 3.40 -16.86
N SER A 456 -24.01 2.22 -16.41
CA SER A 456 -25.39 1.76 -16.62
C SER A 456 -26.41 2.38 -15.66
N HIS A 457 -25.97 2.89 -14.49
CA HIS A 457 -26.85 3.59 -13.54
C HIS A 457 -27.05 5.08 -13.84
N HIS A 458 -26.30 5.68 -14.77
CA HIS A 458 -26.44 7.09 -15.14
C HIS A 458 -27.32 7.37 -16.38
N SER A 459 -27.94 6.36 -17.00
CA SER A 459 -28.79 6.54 -18.18
C SER A 459 -30.30 6.68 -17.90
N HIS A 460 -30.73 6.69 -16.63
CA HIS A 460 -32.16 6.76 -16.26
C HIS A 460 -32.59 8.02 -15.49
N VAL A 461 -31.89 9.15 -15.65
CA VAL A 461 -32.42 10.47 -15.25
C VAL A 461 -32.04 11.50 -16.30
N SER A 462 -32.94 11.73 -17.27
CA SER A 462 -33.19 12.99 -17.99
C SER A 462 -33.62 12.76 -19.44
N ILE A 463 -34.86 12.29 -19.66
CA ILE A 463 -35.64 12.71 -20.84
C ILE A 463 -37.10 12.85 -20.39
N ALA A 464 -37.45 14.05 -19.93
CA ALA A 464 -38.83 14.49 -19.81
C ALA A 464 -38.88 15.96 -20.24
N SER A 465 -39.04 16.19 -21.56
CA SER A 465 -39.88 17.26 -22.12
C SER A 465 -39.71 17.33 -23.64
N ASP A 466 -40.85 17.38 -24.33
CA ASP A 466 -41.07 17.88 -25.69
C ASP A 466 -40.68 17.01 -26.89
N ALA A 467 -41.64 16.19 -27.33
CA ALA A 467 -42.31 16.44 -28.63
C ALA A 467 -43.56 15.55 -28.77
N LYS A 468 -44.71 16.18 -28.55
CA LYS A 468 -46.06 15.69 -28.83
C LYS A 468 -46.27 15.75 -30.35
N GLY A 469 -46.47 14.62 -31.03
CA GLY A 469 -46.74 14.70 -32.47
C GLY A 469 -46.88 13.39 -33.24
N ARG A 470 -48.11 12.84 -33.20
CA ARG A 470 -48.80 12.18 -34.33
C ARG A 470 -48.63 10.67 -34.54
N THR A 471 -49.61 9.98 -33.97
CA THR A 471 -50.17 8.67 -34.30
C THR A 471 -50.47 8.46 -35.80
N ARG A 472 -50.08 7.31 -36.38
CA ARG A 472 -50.96 6.32 -37.07
C ARG A 472 -50.17 5.17 -37.74
N ARG A 473 -50.55 3.92 -37.37
CA ARG A 473 -50.84 2.67 -38.15
C ARG A 473 -49.96 2.33 -39.37
N SER A 474 -49.57 1.09 -39.72
CA SER A 474 -50.11 -0.29 -39.55
C SER A 474 -48.94 -1.30 -39.70
N LEU A 475 -48.88 -2.43 -39.00
CA LEU A 475 -49.42 -3.78 -39.35
C LEU A 475 -49.36 -4.21 -40.83
N HIS A 476 -48.77 -5.41 -41.02
CA HIS A 476 -48.59 -6.27 -42.22
C HIS A 476 -47.54 -5.75 -43.23
N SER A 477 -46.56 -6.52 -43.69
CA SER A 477 -46.40 -7.99 -43.85
C SER A 477 -44.98 -8.44 -43.58
#